data_AF-A0A662SMS0-F1
#
_entry.id   AF-A0A662SMS0-F1
#
_cell.length_a   1.000
_cell.length_b   1.000
_cell.length_c   1.000
_cell.angle_alpha   90.00
_cell.angle_beta   90.00
_cell.angle_gamma   90.00
#
_symmetry.space_group_name_H-M   'P 1'
#
loop_
_entity.id
_entity.type
_entity.pdbx_description
1 polymer ?
#
loop_
_entity_poly.entity_id
_entity_poly.type
_entity_poly.pdbx_seq_one_letter_code
_entity_poly.pdbx_strand_id
1 'polypeptide(L)'
;MKDVERYLREKSSERTLLATLVDPANVSTSDLGRIASDLEKGGADLILVGGSIAAGVDLEEKILAIKSEISIPVVLFPGNVDGVAPGADAILFMSLLNSGNPYWIIQAQA
;
A
#
# COMPACT_ATOMS: atom_id res chain seq x y z
N MET A 1 -11.39 -4.87 2.81
CA MET A 1 -12.44 -3.88 2.44
C MET A 1 -12.88 -4.14 1.00
N LYS A 2 -14.16 -3.92 0.61
CA LYS A 2 -14.65 -4.28 -0.74
C LYS A 2 -14.58 -3.16 -1.80
N ASP A 3 -14.54 -1.89 -1.41
CA ASP A 3 -14.51 -0.75 -2.33
C ASP A 3 -13.69 0.41 -1.73
N VAL A 4 -12.37 0.38 -1.98
CA VAL A 4 -11.43 1.36 -1.42
C VAL A 4 -11.63 2.75 -2.03
N GLU A 5 -11.94 2.84 -3.32
CA GLU A 5 -12.16 4.15 -3.98
C GLU A 5 -13.33 4.88 -3.34
N ARG A 6 -14.47 4.19 -3.14
CA ARG A 6 -15.63 4.79 -2.50
C ARG A 6 -15.33 5.24 -1.07
N TYR A 7 -14.69 4.39 -0.28
CA TYR A 7 -14.27 4.72 1.08
C TYR A 7 -13.46 6.03 1.12
N LEU A 8 -12.46 6.16 0.24
CA LEU A 8 -11.61 7.35 0.17
C LEU A 8 -12.38 8.59 -0.30
N ARG A 9 -13.30 8.45 -1.26
CA ARG A 9 -14.14 9.57 -1.73
C ARG A 9 -15.07 10.09 -0.64
N GLU A 10 -15.71 9.20 0.11
CA GLU A 10 -16.59 9.58 1.22
C GLU A 10 -15.81 10.32 2.30
N LYS A 11 -14.70 9.75 2.77
CA LYS A 11 -13.86 10.36 3.82
C LYS A 11 -13.26 11.70 3.39
N SER A 12 -12.78 11.81 2.14
CA SER A 12 -12.17 13.04 1.63
C SER A 12 -13.16 14.19 1.45
N SER A 13 -14.47 13.92 1.44
CA SER A 13 -15.50 14.96 1.44
C SER A 13 -15.65 15.67 2.79
N GLU A 14 -15.21 15.03 3.88
CA GLU A 14 -15.32 15.55 5.25
C GLU A 14 -14.02 16.20 5.73
N ARG A 15 -12.86 15.64 5.35
CA ARG A 15 -11.54 16.12 5.76
C ARG A 15 -10.41 15.64 4.84
N THR A 16 -9.24 16.27 4.97
CA THR A 16 -8.00 15.76 4.37
C THR A 16 -7.67 14.38 4.92
N LEU A 17 -7.24 13.48 4.04
CA LEU A 17 -6.83 12.12 4.39
C LEU A 17 -5.32 12.03 4.62
N LEU A 18 -4.92 11.19 5.56
CA LEU A 18 -3.54 10.84 5.83
C LEU A 18 -3.24 9.44 5.26
N ALA A 19 -2.40 9.40 4.23
CA ALA A 19 -1.82 8.16 3.74
C ALA A 19 -0.41 7.98 4.31
N THR A 20 -0.12 6.80 4.87
CA THR A 20 1.24 6.50 5.36
C THR A 20 1.86 5.39 4.52
N LEU A 21 3.06 5.64 3.98
CA LEU A 21 3.84 4.64 3.27
C LEU A 21 4.71 3.83 4.24
N VAL A 22 4.59 2.50 4.13
CA VAL A 22 5.39 1.53 4.87
C VAL A 22 6.24 0.75 3.87
N ASP A 23 7.56 0.80 4.06
CA ASP A 23 8.52 -0.04 3.32
C ASP A 23 8.70 -1.38 4.04
N PRO A 24 8.27 -2.51 3.45
CA PRO A 24 8.34 -3.83 4.06
C PRO A 24 9.75 -4.46 4.04
N ALA A 25 10.75 -3.85 3.38
CA ALA A 25 12.01 -4.53 3.07
C ALA A 25 12.88 -4.86 4.30
N ASN A 26 12.82 -4.04 5.35
CA ASN A 26 13.73 -4.14 6.51
C ASN A 26 13.00 -4.24 7.86
N VAL A 27 11.75 -4.69 7.85
CA VAL A 27 10.91 -4.77 9.05
C VAL A 27 10.37 -6.19 9.21
N SER A 28 10.43 -6.72 10.44
CA SER A 28 9.86 -8.04 10.74
C SER A 28 8.34 -8.03 10.56
N THR A 29 7.75 -9.17 10.21
CA THR A 29 6.29 -9.34 10.08
C THR A 29 5.54 -8.89 11.34
N SER A 30 6.06 -9.22 12.54
CA SER A 30 5.48 -8.82 13.81
C SER A 30 5.56 -7.31 14.08
N ASP A 31 6.68 -6.68 13.71
CA ASP A 31 6.83 -5.23 13.87
C ASP A 31 5.94 -4.46 12.89
N LEU A 32 5.72 -4.99 11.68
CA LEU A 32 4.84 -4.37 10.68
C LEU A 32 3.39 -4.26 11.18
N GLY A 33 2.86 -5.32 11.77
CA GLY A 33 1.52 -5.29 12.37
C GLY A 33 1.41 -4.22 13.48
N ARG A 34 2.39 -4.19 14.38
CA ARG A 34 2.45 -3.18 15.46
C ARG A 34 2.54 -1.76 14.92
N ILE A 35 3.44 -1.52 13.95
CA ILE A 35 3.60 -0.22 13.30
C ILE A 35 2.29 0.21 12.65
N ALA A 36 1.63 -0.68 11.91
CA ALA A 36 0.35 -0.37 11.28
C ALA A 36 -0.73 0.02 12.31
N SER A 37 -0.83 -0.72 13.42
CA SER A 37 -1.73 -0.39 14.52
C SER A 37 -1.45 1.00 15.10
N ASP A 38 -0.18 1.34 15.31
CA ASP A 38 0.23 2.64 15.83
C ASP A 38 -0.07 3.78 14.83
N LEU A 39 0.07 3.53 13.53
CA LEU A 39 -0.26 4.47 12.46
C LEU A 39 -1.78 4.72 12.37
N GLU A 40 -2.60 3.68 12.46
CA GLU A 40 -4.07 3.82 12.50
C GLU A 40 -4.51 4.63 13.73
N LYS A 41 -3.97 4.31 14.93
CA LYS A 41 -4.22 5.11 16.15
C LYS A 41 -3.75 6.57 16.00
N GLY A 42 -2.69 6.80 15.22
CA GLY A 42 -2.18 8.11 14.86
C GLY A 42 -3.04 8.88 13.86
N GLY A 43 -4.12 8.28 13.35
CA GLY A 43 -5.08 8.93 12.45
C GLY A 43 -4.85 8.68 10.96
N ALA A 44 -4.06 7.67 10.58
CA ALA A 44 -3.95 7.26 9.19
C ALA A 44 -5.31 6.80 8.65
N ASP A 45 -5.61 7.18 7.40
CA ASP A 45 -6.82 6.77 6.66
C ASP A 45 -6.56 5.60 5.72
N LEU A 46 -5.29 5.39 5.34
CA LEU A 46 -4.84 4.24 4.56
C LEU A 46 -3.36 4.00 4.79
N ILE A 47 -2.96 2.73 4.65
CA ILE A 47 -1.57 2.31 4.61
C ILE A 47 -1.20 1.99 3.17
N LEU A 48 -0.17 2.65 2.65
CA LEU A 48 0.49 2.28 1.41
C LEU A 48 1.61 1.29 1.73
N VAL A 49 1.67 0.17 1.02
CA VAL A 49 2.75 -0.81 1.14
C VAL A 49 3.57 -0.79 -0.13
N GLY A 50 4.83 -0.39 -0.03
CA GLY A 50 5.69 -0.22 -1.20
C GLY A 50 7.09 0.25 -0.81
N GLY A 51 8.02 0.14 -1.73
CA GLY A 51 9.44 0.44 -1.50
C GLY A 51 10.25 0.19 -2.77
N SER A 52 11.53 0.54 -2.73
CA SER A 52 12.43 0.37 -3.89
C SER A 52 12.96 -1.06 -4.05
N ILE A 53 12.81 -1.89 -3.02
CA ILE A 53 13.32 -3.25 -2.99
C ILE A 53 12.17 -4.19 -3.27
N ALA A 54 12.40 -5.12 -4.19
CA ALA A 54 11.56 -6.28 -4.46
C ALA A 54 11.14 -6.91 -3.13
N ALA A 55 9.93 -6.61 -2.66
CA ALA A 55 9.41 -7.20 -1.43
C ALA A 55 9.14 -8.70 -1.60
N GLY A 56 9.42 -9.26 -2.78
CA GLY A 56 9.73 -10.67 -2.95
C GLY A 56 8.60 -11.61 -2.54
N VAL A 57 8.99 -12.80 -2.09
CA VAL A 57 8.08 -13.91 -1.78
C VAL A 57 7.30 -13.70 -0.47
N ASP A 58 7.73 -12.76 0.39
CA ASP A 58 7.14 -12.54 1.72
C ASP A 58 6.14 -11.38 1.79
N LEU A 59 5.91 -10.65 0.69
CA LEU A 59 5.04 -9.49 0.64
C LEU A 59 3.59 -9.82 1.07
N GLU A 60 3.05 -10.97 0.64
CA GLU A 60 1.71 -11.43 1.05
C GLU A 60 1.63 -11.61 2.58
N GLU A 61 2.60 -12.30 3.18
CA GLU A 61 2.63 -12.54 4.62
C GLU A 61 2.66 -11.22 5.40
N LYS A 62 3.48 -10.27 4.94
CA LYS A 62 3.59 -8.94 5.53
C LYS A 62 2.30 -8.14 5.41
N ILE A 63 1.61 -8.20 4.26
CA ILE A 63 0.30 -7.56 4.09
C ILE A 63 -0.71 -8.18 5.05
N LEU A 64 -0.75 -9.51 5.18
CA LEU A 64 -1.67 -10.20 6.08
C LEU A 64 -1.43 -9.81 7.54
N ALA A 65 -0.16 -9.68 7.96
CA ALA A 65 0.19 -9.24 9.31
C ALA A 65 -0.17 -7.77 9.60
N ILE A 66 -0.06 -6.89 8.59
CA ILE A 66 -0.57 -5.52 8.71
C ILE A 66 -2.10 -5.58 8.90
N LYS A 67 -2.80 -6.28 7.99
CA LYS A 67 -4.26 -6.34 7.98
C LYS A 67 -4.88 -7.03 9.20
N SER A 68 -4.15 -7.86 9.92
CA SER A 68 -4.64 -8.46 11.18
C SER A 68 -4.72 -7.45 12.33
N GLU A 69 -4.02 -6.31 12.21
CA GLU A 69 -3.87 -5.33 13.30
C GLU A 69 -4.60 -4.00 13.05
N ILE A 70 -5.19 -3.80 11.86
CA ILE A 70 -5.86 -2.55 11.46
C ILE A 70 -7.19 -2.75 10.75
N SER A 71 -8.01 -1.71 10.72
CA SER A 71 -9.31 -1.67 10.02
C SER A 71 -9.34 -0.78 8.77
N ILE A 72 -8.36 0.13 8.62
CA ILE A 72 -8.19 0.98 7.43
C ILE A 72 -7.61 0.21 6.23
N PRO A 73 -7.80 0.70 4.98
CA PRO A 73 -7.32 0.02 3.78
C PRO A 73 -5.80 -0.15 3.73
N VAL A 74 -5.37 -1.30 3.24
CA VAL A 74 -3.98 -1.55 2.82
C VAL A 74 -3.92 -1.55 1.29
N VAL A 75 -3.15 -0.62 0.73
CA VAL A 75 -3.06 -0.40 -0.72
C VAL A 75 -1.62 -0.59 -1.18
N LEU A 76 -1.42 -1.37 -2.24
CA LEU A 76 -0.10 -1.55 -2.83
C LEU A 76 0.35 -0.26 -3.52
N PHE A 77 1.59 0.15 -3.26
CA PHE A 77 2.30 1.23 -3.95
C PHE A 77 3.53 0.61 -4.66
N PRO A 78 3.30 -0.10 -5.78
CA PRO A 78 4.35 -0.85 -6.45
C PRO A 78 5.38 0.09 -7.08
N GLY A 79 6.66 -0.19 -6.87
CA GLY A 79 7.76 0.41 -7.63
C GLY A 79 8.00 -0.29 -8.97
N ASN A 80 7.61 -1.57 -9.08
CA ASN A 80 7.70 -2.40 -10.28
C ASN A 80 6.73 -3.60 -10.15
N VAL A 81 6.67 -4.47 -11.15
CA VAL A 81 5.73 -5.61 -11.28
C VAL A 81 5.82 -6.65 -10.15
N ASP A 82 6.95 -6.71 -9.46
CA ASP A 82 7.21 -7.56 -8.30
C ASP A 82 6.57 -7.03 -7.01
N GLY A 83 5.99 -5.83 -7.04
CA GLY A 83 5.21 -5.24 -5.95
C GLY A 83 3.75 -5.72 -5.87
N VAL A 84 3.33 -6.65 -6.73
CA VAL A 84 1.97 -7.20 -6.70
C VAL A 84 1.93 -8.42 -5.79
N ALA A 85 1.03 -8.38 -4.81
CA ALA A 85 0.75 -9.51 -3.93
C ALA A 85 -0.75 -9.60 -3.60
N PRO A 86 -1.27 -10.82 -3.38
CA PRO A 86 -2.61 -11.00 -2.88
C PRO A 86 -2.75 -10.46 -1.44
N GLY A 87 -3.99 -10.33 -0.97
CA GLY A 87 -4.29 -9.92 0.40
C GLY A 87 -4.45 -8.41 0.58
N ALA A 88 -3.88 -7.56 -0.27
CA ALA A 88 -4.12 -6.11 -0.23
C ALA A 88 -5.58 -5.77 -0.61
N ASP A 89 -6.08 -4.62 -0.18
CA ASP A 89 -7.44 -4.16 -0.49
C ASP A 89 -7.53 -3.46 -1.86
N ALA A 90 -6.43 -2.86 -2.32
CA ALA A 90 -6.32 -2.23 -3.64
C ALA A 90 -4.85 -2.10 -4.08
N ILE A 91 -4.64 -1.62 -5.30
CA ILE A 91 -3.34 -1.25 -5.87
C ILE A 91 -3.41 0.13 -6.50
N LEU A 92 -2.36 0.92 -6.34
CA LEU A 92 -2.16 2.15 -7.09
C LEU A 92 -1.64 1.79 -8.49
N PHE A 93 -2.56 1.74 -9.46
CA PHE A 93 -2.25 1.46 -10.86
C PHE A 93 -1.70 2.72 -11.56
N MET A 94 -0.38 2.90 -11.52
CA MET A 94 0.28 4.18 -11.83
C MET A 94 0.95 4.22 -13.21
N SER A 95 1.00 5.40 -13.82
CA SER A 95 1.79 5.69 -15.02
C SER A 95 2.76 6.84 -14.76
N LEU A 96 4.06 6.62 -14.99
CA LEU A 96 5.09 7.65 -14.84
C LEU A 96 5.17 8.51 -16.12
N LEU A 97 4.22 9.44 -16.26
CA LEU A 97 3.99 10.19 -17.50
C LEU A 97 5.16 11.07 -17.96
N ASN A 98 6.08 11.42 -17.07
CA ASN A 98 7.28 12.20 -17.38
C ASN A 98 8.52 11.32 -17.65
N SER A 99 8.36 9.99 -17.74
CA SER A 99 9.45 9.07 -18.10
C SER A 99 9.83 9.19 -19.58
N GLY A 100 11.13 9.14 -19.87
CA GLY A 100 11.64 8.95 -21.24
C GLY A 100 11.65 7.47 -21.70
N ASN A 101 11.30 6.54 -20.81
CA ASN A 101 11.27 5.10 -21.07
C ASN A 101 9.82 4.59 -21.03
N PRO A 102 9.27 4.05 -22.15
CA PRO A 102 7.92 3.50 -22.23
C PRO A 102 7.60 2.42 -21.20
N TYR A 103 8.63 1.73 -20.69
CA TYR A 103 8.48 0.74 -19.63
C TYR A 103 7.70 1.29 -18.43
N TRP A 104 8.09 2.47 -17.94
CA TRP A 104 7.45 3.11 -16.79
C TRP A 104 6.13 3.83 -17.11
N ILE A 105 5.81 4.02 -18.40
CA ILE A 105 4.59 4.71 -18.84
C ILE A 105 3.44 3.71 -19.04
N ILE A 106 3.70 2.57 -19.71
CA ILE A 106 2.64 1.63 -20.12
C ILE A 106 3.01 0.13 -20.07
N GLN A 107 4.21 -0.27 -19.62
CA GLN A 107 4.60 -1.70 -19.62
C GLN A 107 4.84 -2.29 -18.22
N ALA A 108 5.03 -1.45 -17.20
CA ALA A 108 5.32 -1.87 -15.82
C ALA A 108 4.13 -1.68 -14.86
N GLN A 109 2.96 -1.31 -15.38
CA GLN A 109 1.72 -1.18 -14.61
C GLN A 109 1.31 -2.56 -14.10
N ALA A 110 1.05 -2.65 -12.81
CA ALA A 110 0.72 -3.89 -12.13
C ALA A 110 -0.28 -3.59 -11.01
#